data_AF-A0A0N9HV45-F1
#
_entry.id   AF-A0A0N9HV45-F1
#
_cell.length_a   1.000
_cell.length_b   1.000
_cell.length_c   1.000
_cell.angle_alpha   90.00
_cell.angle_beta   90.00
_cell.angle_gamma   90.00
#
_symmetry.space_group_name_H-M   'P 1'
#
loop_
_entity.id
_entity.type
_entity.pdbx_description
1 polymer ?
#
loop_
_entity_poly.entity_id
_entity_poly.type
_entity_poly.pdbx_seq_one_letter_code
_entity_poly.pdbx_strand_id
1 'polypeptide(L)'
;MRFTSTNARVLDEWARLVAVELGVGPDELDKRTLVSLARCVARDVGGMAAPLACYLLGIAVGQGMPLSEAASRVSTVVEQWRGPDWAD
;
A
#
# COMPACT_ATOMS: atom_id res chain seq x y z
N MET A 1 -7.25 16.08 1.23
CA MET A 1 -5.82 16.39 0.98
C MET A 1 -5.56 16.31 -0.52
N ARG A 2 -5.47 17.47 -1.21
CA ARG A 2 -5.11 17.55 -2.64
C ARG A 2 -3.59 17.52 -2.73
N PHE A 3 -3.02 16.46 -3.29
CA PHE A 3 -1.62 16.48 -3.70
C PHE A 3 -1.52 17.46 -4.87
N THR A 4 -0.97 18.65 -4.64
CA THR A 4 -0.60 19.57 -5.71
C THR A 4 0.39 18.85 -6.64
N SER A 5 0.33 19.13 -7.94
CA SER A 5 1.07 18.39 -9.00
C SER A 5 2.58 18.26 -8.76
N THR A 6 3.17 19.12 -7.92
CA THR A 6 4.58 19.06 -7.48
C THR A 6 4.87 17.88 -6.55
N ASN A 7 3.98 17.56 -5.59
CA ASN A 7 4.21 16.47 -4.63
C ASN A 7 4.13 15.08 -5.30
N ALA A 8 3.23 14.93 -6.28
CA ALA A 8 3.11 13.69 -7.04
C ALA A 8 4.43 13.38 -7.79
N ARG A 9 4.99 14.39 -8.47
CA ARG A 9 6.27 14.28 -9.18
C ARG A 9 7.45 13.95 -8.27
N VAL A 10 7.55 14.57 -7.10
CA VAL A 10 8.60 14.26 -6.12
C VAL A 10 8.52 12.80 -5.67
N LEU A 11 7.32 12.30 -5.39
CA LEU A 11 7.12 10.92 -4.98
C LEU A 11 7.40 9.92 -6.12
N ASP A 12 7.07 10.25 -7.37
CA ASP A 12 7.40 9.42 -8.53
C ASP A 12 8.91 9.32 -8.73
N GLU A 13 9.62 10.45 -8.69
CA GLU A 13 11.08 10.46 -8.87
C GLU A 13 11.81 9.76 -7.74
N TRP A 14 11.41 10.01 -6.49
CA TRP A 14 11.97 9.32 -5.34
C TRP A 14 11.74 7.80 -5.42
N ALA A 15 10.52 7.36 -5.78
CA ALA A 15 10.22 5.94 -5.93
C ALA A 15 11.07 5.28 -7.04
N ARG A 16 11.28 6.00 -8.15
CA ARG A 16 12.15 5.55 -9.25
C ARG A 16 13.60 5.36 -8.80
N LEU A 17 14.15 6.31 -8.04
CA LEU A 17 15.52 6.22 -7.53
C LEU A 17 15.67 5.02 -6.57
N VAL A 18 14.72 4.84 -5.65
CA VAL A 18 14.74 3.70 -4.71
C VAL A 18 14.60 2.37 -5.45
N ALA A 19 13.75 2.29 -6.48
CA ALA A 19 13.60 1.08 -7.28
C ALA A 19 14.92 0.68 -7.96
N VAL A 20 15.66 1.65 -8.53
CA VAL A 20 16.99 1.41 -9.11
C VAL A 20 17.96 0.86 -8.08
N GLU A 21 18.03 1.44 -6.89
CA GLU A 21 18.92 0.98 -5.81
C GLU A 21 18.57 -0.44 -5.31
N LEU A 22 17.29 -0.80 -5.35
CA LEU A 22 16.81 -2.12 -4.94
C LEU A 22 16.84 -3.16 -6.08
N GLY A 23 17.23 -2.77 -7.30
CA GLY A 23 17.20 -3.65 -8.47
C GLY A 23 15.79 -4.04 -8.92
N VAL A 24 14.79 -3.21 -8.62
CA VAL A 24 13.38 -3.40 -8.99
C VAL A 24 13.06 -2.64 -10.27
N GLY A 25 12.38 -3.27 -11.22
CA GLY A 25 11.94 -2.61 -12.45
C GLY A 25 10.95 -1.46 -12.16
N PRO A 26 11.08 -0.30 -12.80
CA PRO A 26 10.19 0.85 -12.55
C PRO A 26 8.72 0.57 -12.92
N ASP A 27 8.47 -0.38 -13.83
CA ASP A 27 7.13 -0.81 -14.25
C ASP A 27 6.52 -1.90 -13.33
N GLU A 28 7.29 -2.43 -12.38
CA GLU A 28 6.84 -3.51 -11.49
C GLU A 28 5.97 -3.00 -10.33
N LEU A 29 5.97 -1.68 -10.08
CA LEU A 29 5.22 -1.07 -9.00
C LEU A 29 3.88 -0.49 -9.48
N ASP A 30 2.77 -1.18 -9.19
CA ASP A 30 1.45 -0.53 -9.20
C ASP A 30 1.29 0.39 -7.99
N LYS A 31 1.90 1.57 -8.09
CA LYS A 31 1.88 2.62 -7.07
C LYS A 31 0.47 3.05 -6.70
N ARG A 32 -0.45 3.08 -7.67
CA ARG A 32 -1.82 3.53 -7.44
C ARG A 32 -2.53 2.57 -6.50
N THR A 33 -2.42 1.27 -6.75
CA THR A 33 -3.00 0.24 -5.89
C THR A 33 -2.39 0.28 -4.49
N LEU A 34 -1.05 0.32 -4.38
CA LEU A 34 -0.35 0.33 -3.09
C LEU A 34 -0.73 1.55 -2.24
N VAL A 35 -0.69 2.76 -2.81
CA VAL A 35 -1.04 4.00 -2.09
C VAL A 35 -2.52 4.03 -1.71
N SER A 36 -3.40 3.50 -2.55
CA SER A 36 -4.84 3.43 -2.25
C SER A 36 -5.11 2.48 -1.08
N LEU A 37 -4.46 1.32 -1.06
CA LEU A 37 -4.55 0.36 0.05
C LEU A 37 -4.01 0.97 1.35
N ALA A 38 -2.83 1.60 1.31
CA ALA A 38 -2.24 2.25 2.48
C ALA A 38 -3.18 3.31 3.08
N ARG A 39 -3.84 4.11 2.22
CA ARG A 39 -4.86 5.08 2.67
C ARG A 39 -6.09 4.41 3.26
N CYS A 40 -6.52 3.28 2.70
CA CYS A 40 -7.63 2.50 3.22
C CYS A 40 -7.33 2.01 4.64
N VAL A 41 -6.19 1.34 4.83
CA VAL A 41 -5.72 0.83 6.13
C VAL A 41 -5.54 1.97 7.14
N ALA A 42 -4.89 3.08 6.74
CA ALA A 42 -4.67 4.22 7.63
C ALA A 42 -5.97 4.81 8.17
N ARG A 43 -7.01 4.86 7.33
CA ARG A 43 -8.32 5.41 7.67
C ARG A 43 -9.13 4.47 8.55
N ASP A 44 -8.99 3.17 8.35
CA ASP A 44 -9.98 2.19 8.85
C ASP A 44 -9.44 1.27 9.95
N VAL A 45 -8.12 1.14 10.04
CA VAL A 45 -7.42 0.35 11.06
C VAL A 45 -6.52 1.25 11.92
N GLY A 46 -5.86 2.24 11.29
CA GLY A 46 -5.08 3.25 11.98
C GLY A 46 -3.76 3.57 11.29
N GLY A 47 -3.21 4.76 11.52
CA GLY A 47 -2.02 5.26 10.83
C GLY A 47 -0.79 4.36 10.94
N MET A 48 -0.60 3.70 12.10
CA MET A 48 0.48 2.74 12.34
C MET A 48 0.32 1.43 11.55
N ALA A 49 -0.91 1.06 11.17
CA ALA A 49 -1.18 -0.19 10.45
C ALA A 49 -0.85 -0.09 8.95
N ALA A 50 -0.85 1.12 8.38
CA ALA A 50 -0.56 1.33 6.95
C ALA A 50 0.85 0.87 6.53
N PRO A 51 1.96 1.26 7.20
CA PRO A 51 3.29 0.76 6.84
C PRO A 51 3.43 -0.75 7.04
N LEU A 52 2.80 -1.32 8.08
CA LEU A 52 2.79 -2.76 8.32
C LEU A 52 2.09 -3.52 7.19
N ALA A 53 0.93 -3.03 6.75
CA ALA A 53 0.20 -3.60 5.63
C ALA A 53 1.02 -3.57 4.33
N CYS A 54 1.69 -2.46 4.02
CA CYS A 54 2.57 -2.37 2.85
C CYS A 54 3.74 -3.36 2.91
N TYR A 55 4.35 -3.55 4.08
CA TYR A 55 5.43 -4.51 4.26
C TYR A 55 4.97 -5.96 4.05
N LEU A 56 3.83 -6.34 4.65
CA LEU A 56 3.23 -7.67 4.46
C LEU A 56 2.83 -7.93 3.01
N LEU A 57 2.31 -6.89 2.33
CA LEU A 57 2.01 -6.96 0.90
C LEU A 57 3.27 -7.24 0.08
N GLY A 58 4.38 -6.56 0.39
CA GLY A 58 5.67 -6.80 -0.25
C GLY A 58 6.18 -8.22 -0.05
N ILE A 59 6.03 -8.78 1.17
CA ILE A 59 6.37 -10.19 1.45
C ILE A 59 5.52 -11.13 0.59
N ALA A 60 4.20 -10.95 0.57
CA ALA A 60 3.30 -11.82 -0.18
C ALA A 60 3.57 -11.78 -1.69
N VAL A 61 3.84 -10.58 -2.23
CA VAL A 61 4.24 -10.41 -3.64
C VAL A 61 5.58 -11.08 -3.93
N GLY A 62 6.57 -10.92 -3.04
CA GLY A 62 7.85 -11.63 -3.14
C GLY A 62 7.74 -13.16 -3.07
N GLN A 63 6.65 -13.68 -2.51
CA GLN A 63 6.30 -15.11 -2.50
C GLN A 63 5.51 -15.57 -3.73
N GLY A 64 5.25 -14.67 -4.70
CA GLY A 64 4.59 -14.98 -5.96
C GLY A 64 3.08 -14.67 -6.00
N MET A 65 2.52 -14.04 -4.95
CA MET A 65 1.13 -13.58 -5.00
C MET A 65 0.99 -12.33 -5.87
N PRO A 66 0.03 -12.27 -6.81
CA PRO A 66 -0.25 -11.04 -7.55
C PRO A 66 -0.62 -9.90 -6.60
N LEU A 67 -0.08 -8.70 -6.85
CA LEU A 67 -0.35 -7.51 -6.02
C LEU A 67 -1.85 -7.20 -5.90
N SER A 68 -2.62 -7.38 -6.98
CA SER A 68 -4.07 -7.19 -6.98
C SER A 68 -4.78 -8.15 -6.04
N GLU A 69 -4.34 -9.40 -6.00
CA GLU A 69 -4.88 -10.42 -5.10
C GLU A 69 -4.50 -10.11 -3.64
N ALA A 70 -3.23 -9.81 -3.38
CA ALA A 70 -2.75 -9.44 -2.05
C ALA A 70 -3.50 -8.22 -1.51
N ALA A 71 -3.69 -7.18 -2.35
CA ALA A 71 -4.41 -5.96 -1.98
C ALA A 71 -5.90 -6.21 -1.73
N SER A 72 -6.52 -7.09 -2.52
CA SER A 72 -7.91 -7.50 -2.31
C SER A 72 -8.09 -8.21 -0.97
N ARG A 73 -7.22 -9.19 -0.64
CA ARG A 73 -7.28 -9.91 0.64
C ARG A 73 -7.11 -8.98 1.84
N VAL A 74 -6.16 -8.05 1.79
CA VAL A 74 -5.97 -7.04 2.85
C VAL A 74 -7.20 -6.14 2.97
N SER A 75 -7.78 -5.71 1.85
CA SER A 75 -9.00 -4.89 1.86
C SER A 75 -10.18 -5.63 2.50
N THR A 76 -10.36 -6.91 2.22
CA THR A 76 -11.39 -7.74 2.87
C THR A 76 -11.19 -7.83 4.38
N VAL A 77 -9.94 -7.96 4.86
CA VAL A 77 -9.66 -7.94 6.30
C VAL A 77 -9.98 -6.57 6.91
N VAL A 78 -9.66 -5.48 6.24
CA VAL A 78 -10.00 -4.11 6.67
C VAL A 78 -11.52 -3.91 6.75
N GLU A 79 -12.27 -4.44 5.78
CA GLU A 79 -13.74 -4.38 5.79
C GLU A 79 -14.35 -5.17 6.95
N GLN A 80 -13.80 -6.36 7.23
CA GLN A 80 -14.22 -7.20 8.36
C GLN A 80 -13.80 -6.64 9.72
N TRP A 81 -12.68 -5.92 9.78
CA TRP A 81 -12.23 -5.20 10.98
C TRP A 81 -13.25 -4.15 11.44
N ARG A 82 -14.05 -3.60 10.52
CA ARG A 82 -15.17 -2.70 10.84
C ARG A 82 -16.41 -3.43 11.40
N GLY A 83 -16.36 -4.76 11.59
CA GLY A 83 -17.38 -5.59 12.27
C GLY A 83 -17.33 -5.52 13.81
N PRO A 84 -18.24 -6.20 14.54
CA PRO A 84 -19.00 -5.63 15.68
C PRO A 84 -18.26 -5.15 16.95
N ASP A 85 -17.01 -5.54 17.21
CA ASP A 85 -16.48 -5.54 18.58
C ASP A 85 -15.19 -4.72 18.80
N TRP A 86 -14.92 -3.67 18.02
CA TRP A 86 -13.75 -2.82 18.29
C TRP A 86 -14.03 -1.65 19.24
N ALA A 87 -15.29 -1.46 19.66
CA ALA A 87 -15.70 -0.49 20.66
C ALA A 87 -16.05 -1.19 21.98
N ASP A 88 -15.07 -1.83 22.61
CA ASP A 88 -15.03 -2.15 24.05
C ASP A 88 -13.64 -1.83 24.60
#